data_AF-E8PR01-F1
#
_entry.id   AF-E8PR01-F1
#
_cell.length_a   1.000
_cell.length_b   1.000
_cell.length_c   1.000
_cell.angle_alpha   90.00
_cell.angle_beta   90.00
_cell.angle_gamma   90.00
#
_symmetry.space_group_name_H-M   'P 1'
#
loop_
_entity.id
_entity.type
_entity.pdbx_description
1 polymer ?
#
loop_
_entity_poly.entity_id
_entity_poly.type
_entity_poly.pdbx_seq_one_letter_code
_entity_poly.pdbx_strand_id
1 'polypeptide(L)'
;MLKKKEVGMTRGWLLFVGALLGLLGACAPRLVLEPQVPLPQVEVGKGQITPQWVLPGNPLPHVDDFESYPLGAVLTTIASKRYGLLGKEARFTITEALNPQNAITRAVRLARFDGAFLTTGAGDWTNYRVRMDVKSLGNPYWGSAGLLLRVFLDPAGTRALEFYFGLEGIELTKVLGEQRQVVAKRPELKETGRGFIMDKMWHRLEVTARNTGEVRFSMDGGELLFWQDPDFRQGGLGLGVHDPDLVFYLDNLEVTPLSEPSKAP
;
A
#
# COMPACT_ATOMS: atom_id res chain seq x y z
N MET A 1 -37.49 33.53 41.70
CA MET A 1 -37.77 33.54 43.16
C MET A 1 -39.13 32.88 43.36
N LEU A 2 -39.25 31.88 44.26
CA LEU A 2 -40.38 30.94 44.54
C LEU A 2 -40.01 29.50 44.14
N LYS A 3 -40.21 28.46 44.95
CA LYS A 3 -40.30 28.26 46.41
C LYS A 3 -40.07 26.75 46.60
N LYS A 4 -39.25 26.38 47.57
CA LYS A 4 -39.00 24.99 48.00
C LYS A 4 -40.00 24.64 49.12
N LYS A 5 -40.58 23.44 49.12
CA LYS A 5 -41.04 22.67 50.32
C LYS A 5 -41.46 21.26 49.87
N GLU A 6 -40.66 20.24 50.21
CA GLU A 6 -40.81 19.30 51.34
C GLU A 6 -41.94 18.28 51.13
N VAL A 7 -41.61 17.04 50.76
CA VAL A 7 -41.29 15.87 51.62
C VAL A 7 -42.54 15.27 52.29
N GLY A 8 -42.88 14.05 51.85
CA GLY A 8 -43.81 13.15 52.51
C GLY A 8 -43.37 11.71 52.25
N MET A 9 -42.63 11.16 53.20
CA MET A 9 -42.16 9.78 53.25
C MET A 9 -43.24 8.91 53.89
N THR A 10 -43.75 7.88 53.21
CA THR A 10 -44.46 6.77 53.86
C THR A 10 -43.99 5.44 53.30
N ARG A 11 -43.46 4.66 54.24
CA ARG A 11 -42.99 3.29 54.14
C ARG A 11 -44.06 2.34 53.61
N GLY A 12 -43.59 1.35 52.87
CA GLY A 12 -44.16 0.01 52.91
C GLY A 12 -44.59 -0.49 51.55
N TRP A 13 -43.82 -1.43 51.01
CA TRP A 13 -44.23 -2.82 50.76
C TRP A 13 -43.21 -3.40 49.78
N LEU A 14 -42.18 -4.05 50.34
CA LEU A 14 -41.49 -5.14 49.65
C LEU A 14 -42.48 -6.32 49.54
N LEU A 15 -42.34 -7.08 48.46
CA LEU A 15 -43.02 -8.34 48.09
C LEU A 15 -44.08 -8.16 47.00
N PHE A 16 -44.01 -9.04 46.00
CA PHE A 16 -44.85 -9.20 44.79
C PHE A 16 -44.45 -8.44 43.52
N VAL A 17 -43.35 -8.85 42.89
CA VAL A 17 -43.30 -8.99 41.41
C VAL A 17 -42.45 -10.22 41.05
N GLY A 18 -42.89 -11.39 41.51
CA GLY A 18 -42.48 -12.67 40.97
C GLY A 18 -43.69 -13.29 40.30
N ALA A 19 -43.52 -13.76 39.05
CA ALA A 19 -44.52 -14.42 38.20
C ALA A 19 -45.45 -13.51 37.39
N LEU A 20 -44.93 -12.89 36.31
CA LEU A 20 -45.70 -12.64 35.08
C LEU A 20 -44.83 -12.36 33.84
N LEU A 21 -43.81 -13.20 33.58
CA LEU A 21 -42.98 -13.14 32.36
C LEU A 21 -42.72 -14.54 31.79
N GLY A 22 -43.79 -15.32 31.64
CA GLY A 22 -43.78 -16.54 30.85
C GLY A 22 -44.93 -16.47 29.86
N LEU A 23 -44.64 -16.75 28.58
CA LEU A 23 -45.56 -16.85 27.43
C LEU A 23 -45.62 -15.65 26.48
N LEU A 24 -44.48 -15.24 25.89
CA LEU A 24 -44.44 -14.75 24.50
C LEU A 24 -43.09 -15.13 23.89
N GLY A 25 -43.04 -16.20 23.12
CA GLY A 25 -41.80 -16.68 22.49
C GLY A 25 -41.99 -17.94 21.67
N ALA A 26 -42.95 -17.93 20.75
CA ALA A 26 -43.08 -18.96 19.72
C ALA A 26 -43.08 -18.27 18.34
N CYS A 27 -42.32 -18.86 17.41
CA CYS A 27 -42.08 -18.47 16.01
C CYS A 27 -40.89 -17.52 15.77
N ALA A 28 -39.68 -18.06 15.93
CA ALA A 28 -38.54 -17.68 15.08
C ALA A 28 -38.22 -18.89 14.17
N PRO A 29 -37.99 -18.68 12.86
CA PRO A 29 -37.69 -19.78 11.95
C PRO A 29 -36.31 -20.37 12.29
N ARG A 30 -36.24 -21.70 12.39
CA ARG A 30 -34.97 -22.43 12.50
C ARG A 30 -34.21 -22.28 11.18
N LEU A 31 -33.15 -21.45 11.19
CA LEU A 31 -32.09 -21.54 10.19
C LEU A 31 -31.36 -22.88 10.41
N VAL A 32 -31.60 -23.82 9.51
CA VAL A 32 -30.79 -25.03 9.39
C VAL A 32 -29.45 -24.59 8.79
N LEU A 33 -28.42 -24.49 9.62
CA LEU A 33 -27.04 -24.39 9.17
C LEU A 33 -26.66 -25.74 8.55
N GLU A 34 -26.49 -25.77 7.23
CA GLU A 34 -25.83 -26.88 6.56
C GLU A 34 -24.42 -27.08 7.17
N PRO A 35 -23.97 -28.34 7.34
CA PRO A 35 -22.62 -28.59 7.82
C PRO A 35 -21.63 -28.04 6.79
N GLN A 36 -20.87 -27.02 7.19
CA GLN A 36 -19.76 -26.51 6.40
C GLN A 36 -18.79 -27.68 6.13
N VAL A 37 -18.72 -28.09 4.86
CA VAL A 37 -17.63 -28.93 4.37
C VAL A 37 -16.34 -28.20 4.71
N PRO A 38 -15.39 -28.81 5.45
CA PRO A 38 -14.14 -28.14 5.78
C PRO A 38 -13.44 -27.76 4.48
N LEU A 39 -13.20 -26.46 4.26
CA LEU A 39 -12.27 -26.02 3.25
C LEU A 39 -10.93 -26.73 3.50
N PRO A 40 -10.27 -27.29 2.47
CA PRO A 40 -8.97 -27.90 2.66
C PRO A 40 -8.02 -26.85 3.25
N GLN A 41 -7.63 -27.05 4.51
CA GLN A 41 -6.54 -26.32 5.11
C GLN A 41 -5.28 -26.73 4.37
N VAL A 42 -4.83 -25.88 3.45
CA VAL A 42 -3.49 -26.00 2.90
C VAL A 42 -2.54 -25.79 4.07
N GLU A 43 -1.89 -26.85 4.54
CA GLU A 43 -0.79 -26.75 5.48
C GLU A 43 0.29 -25.88 4.84
N VAL A 44 0.33 -24.62 5.24
CA VAL A 44 1.49 -23.76 5.00
C VAL A 44 2.63 -24.41 5.77
N GLY A 45 3.52 -25.08 5.04
CA GLY A 45 4.66 -25.78 5.62
C GLY A 45 5.36 -24.90 6.64
N LYS A 46 5.66 -25.48 7.81
CA LYS A 46 6.41 -24.87 8.92
C LYS A 46 7.87 -24.59 8.55
N GLY A 47 8.13 -23.97 7.41
CA GLY A 47 9.34 -23.23 7.15
C GLY A 47 9.14 -21.83 7.72
N GLN A 48 9.96 -21.45 8.69
CA GLN A 48 9.98 -20.07 9.17
C GLN A 48 10.50 -19.17 8.03
N ILE A 49 9.60 -18.69 7.17
CA ILE A 49 9.93 -17.76 6.09
C ILE A 49 10.31 -16.45 6.77
N THR A 50 11.61 -16.23 6.92
CA THR A 50 12.13 -14.98 7.47
C THR A 50 11.98 -13.90 6.40
N PRO A 51 11.37 -12.74 6.70
CA PRO A 51 11.27 -11.65 5.74
C PRO A 51 12.66 -11.27 5.23
N GLN A 52 12.86 -11.20 3.91
CA GLN A 52 14.04 -10.55 3.33
C GLN A 52 13.88 -9.04 3.51
N TRP A 53 14.78 -8.47 4.31
CA TRP A 53 14.55 -7.19 4.98
C TRP A 53 14.63 -5.94 4.10
N VAL A 54 15.05 -6.02 2.83
CA VAL A 54 14.96 -4.86 1.94
C VAL A 54 14.91 -5.25 0.48
N LEU A 55 15.86 -6.00 -0.06
CA LEU A 55 15.84 -6.39 -1.46
C LEU A 55 15.97 -7.91 -1.57
N PRO A 56 15.06 -8.57 -2.29
CA PRO A 56 15.08 -10.02 -2.40
C PRO A 56 16.15 -10.55 -3.36
N GLY A 57 16.76 -9.67 -4.17
CA GLY A 57 17.86 -10.02 -5.06
C GLY A 57 17.43 -10.71 -6.35
N ASN A 58 16.17 -10.58 -6.76
CA ASN A 58 15.70 -11.14 -8.02
C ASN A 58 16.29 -10.40 -9.23
N PRO A 59 16.63 -11.13 -10.31
CA PRO A 59 17.16 -10.52 -11.54
C PRO A 59 16.06 -9.77 -12.32
N LEU A 60 16.49 -8.94 -13.27
CA LEU A 60 15.63 -8.43 -14.34
C LEU A 60 15.45 -9.52 -15.43
N PRO A 61 14.31 -9.56 -16.17
CA PRO A 61 13.08 -8.79 -15.96
C PRO A 61 12.23 -9.35 -14.82
N HIS A 62 11.24 -8.58 -14.35
CA HIS A 62 10.29 -9.00 -13.32
C HIS A 62 8.87 -8.53 -13.68
N VAL A 63 7.92 -9.46 -13.79
CA VAL A 63 6.53 -9.16 -14.17
C VAL A 63 5.56 -9.89 -13.25
N ASP A 64 4.55 -9.21 -12.72
CA ASP A 64 3.56 -9.79 -11.82
C ASP A 64 2.16 -9.19 -12.05
N ASP A 65 1.16 -10.07 -12.18
CA ASP A 65 -0.27 -9.75 -12.38
C ASP A 65 -1.12 -10.06 -11.15
N PHE A 66 -0.51 -10.58 -10.08
CA PHE A 66 -1.10 -10.94 -8.79
C PHE A 66 -2.30 -11.91 -8.76
N GLU A 67 -2.93 -12.20 -9.90
CA GLU A 67 -4.06 -13.12 -10.04
C GLU A 67 -3.72 -14.55 -9.58
N SER A 68 -2.47 -14.95 -9.81
CA SER A 68 -1.98 -16.28 -9.42
C SER A 68 -1.87 -16.50 -7.90
N TYR A 69 -1.89 -15.44 -7.09
CA TYR A 69 -1.70 -15.55 -5.65
C TYR A 69 -3.01 -15.75 -4.87
N PRO A 70 -2.98 -16.48 -3.74
CA PRO A 70 -4.17 -16.66 -2.90
C PRO A 70 -4.66 -15.36 -2.26
N LEU A 71 -5.98 -15.17 -2.19
CA LEU A 71 -6.59 -14.06 -1.45
C LEU A 71 -6.20 -14.11 0.04
N GLY A 72 -5.91 -12.95 0.62
CA GLY A 72 -5.47 -12.79 2.00
C GLY A 72 -4.00 -13.14 2.25
N ALA A 73 -3.28 -13.66 1.25
CA ALA A 73 -1.86 -13.98 1.40
C ALA A 73 -1.02 -12.70 1.58
N VAL A 74 -0.01 -12.77 2.45
CA VAL A 74 1.00 -11.71 2.58
C VAL A 74 2.05 -11.91 1.51
N LEU A 75 2.16 -10.97 0.57
CA LEU A 75 2.98 -11.10 -0.65
C LEU A 75 4.45 -11.42 -0.34
N THR A 76 5.04 -10.75 0.66
CA THR A 76 6.44 -10.94 1.07
C THR A 76 6.69 -12.29 1.75
N THR A 77 5.64 -13.00 2.15
CA THR A 77 5.73 -14.37 2.69
C THR A 77 5.63 -15.39 1.56
N ILE A 78 4.62 -15.27 0.69
CA ILE A 78 4.36 -16.26 -0.37
C ILE A 78 5.28 -16.10 -1.59
N ALA A 79 5.81 -14.91 -1.82
CA ALA A 79 6.68 -14.56 -2.94
C ALA A 79 7.98 -13.89 -2.44
N SER A 80 8.54 -14.39 -1.34
CA SER A 80 9.73 -13.82 -0.66
C SER A 80 10.97 -13.70 -1.55
N LYS A 81 11.11 -14.55 -2.57
CA LYS A 81 12.20 -14.46 -3.56
C LYS A 81 12.04 -13.31 -4.54
N ARG A 82 10.85 -12.70 -4.62
CA ARG A 82 10.47 -11.65 -5.57
C ARG A 82 10.18 -10.32 -4.88
N TYR A 83 9.72 -10.39 -3.63
CA TYR A 83 9.35 -9.22 -2.84
C TYR A 83 9.99 -9.24 -1.46
N GLY A 84 10.59 -8.11 -1.10
CA GLY A 84 11.09 -7.83 0.24
C GLY A 84 10.17 -6.87 0.99
N LEU A 85 10.57 -6.58 2.23
CA LEU A 85 9.88 -5.63 3.09
C LEU A 85 10.89 -4.72 3.79
N LEU A 86 10.85 -3.44 3.48
CA LEU A 86 11.54 -2.41 4.26
C LEU A 86 10.58 -1.88 5.33
N GLY A 87 10.75 -2.29 6.59
CA GLY A 87 9.92 -1.89 7.74
C GLY A 87 9.44 -3.10 8.55
N LYS A 88 9.52 -3.06 9.88
CA LYS A 88 9.45 -4.28 10.72
C LYS A 88 8.09 -4.97 10.82
N GLU A 89 7.01 -4.29 10.44
CA GLU A 89 5.67 -4.77 10.80
C GLU A 89 4.65 -4.73 9.64
N ALA A 90 5.05 -4.31 8.43
CA ALA A 90 4.10 -4.18 7.34
C ALA A 90 3.64 -5.49 6.72
N ARG A 91 2.36 -5.52 6.35
CA ARG A 91 1.72 -6.66 5.69
C ARG A 91 1.00 -6.19 4.43
N PHE A 92 1.67 -6.38 3.31
CA PHE A 92 1.09 -6.14 1.99
C PHE A 92 0.40 -7.41 1.53
N THR A 93 -0.92 -7.33 1.36
CA THR A 93 -1.77 -8.52 1.21
C THR A 93 -2.42 -8.54 -0.16
N ILE A 94 -2.62 -9.74 -0.69
CA ILE A 94 -3.43 -9.94 -1.89
C ILE A 94 -4.90 -9.83 -1.51
N THR A 95 -5.65 -9.00 -2.21
CA THR A 95 -7.09 -8.80 -1.98
C THR A 95 -7.83 -8.63 -3.28
N GLU A 96 -9.14 -8.73 -3.21
CA GLU A 96 -10.02 -8.35 -4.31
C GLU A 96 -10.03 -6.83 -4.48
N ALA A 97 -9.96 -6.39 -5.74
CA ALA A 97 -10.19 -5.03 -6.17
C ALA A 97 -11.07 -5.04 -7.43
N LEU A 98 -11.60 -3.87 -7.81
CA LEU A 98 -12.27 -3.70 -9.09
C LEU A 98 -11.27 -3.16 -10.09
N ASN A 99 -11.03 -3.85 -11.20
CA ASN A 99 -10.15 -3.41 -12.29
C ASN A 99 -10.76 -2.19 -13.05
N PRO A 100 -10.07 -1.61 -14.06
CA PRO A 100 -10.60 -0.48 -14.82
C PRO A 100 -11.93 -0.76 -15.55
N GLN A 101 -12.26 -2.02 -15.81
CA GLN A 101 -13.51 -2.47 -16.43
C GLN A 101 -14.61 -2.80 -15.39
N ASN A 102 -14.37 -2.51 -14.10
CA ASN A 102 -15.22 -2.87 -12.97
C ASN A 102 -15.44 -4.38 -12.75
N ALA A 103 -14.58 -5.23 -13.32
CA ALA A 103 -14.54 -6.65 -12.97
C ALA A 103 -13.71 -6.87 -11.70
N ILE A 104 -14.04 -7.92 -10.95
CA ILE A 104 -13.26 -8.34 -9.78
C ILE A 104 -11.92 -8.90 -10.28
N THR A 105 -10.84 -8.41 -9.67
CA THR A 105 -9.45 -8.82 -9.92
C THR A 105 -8.73 -8.96 -8.58
N ARG A 106 -7.52 -9.54 -8.59
CA ARG A 106 -6.63 -9.57 -7.42
C ARG A 106 -5.55 -8.52 -7.55
N ALA A 107 -5.36 -7.75 -6.48
CA ALA A 107 -4.34 -6.72 -6.41
C ALA A 107 -3.62 -6.78 -5.07
N VAL A 108 -2.43 -6.16 -5.01
CA VAL A 108 -1.73 -5.95 -3.74
C VAL A 108 -2.33 -4.75 -3.04
N ARG A 109 -2.85 -4.96 -1.83
CA ARG A 109 -3.24 -3.89 -0.92
C ARG A 109 -2.04 -3.38 -0.15
N LEU A 110 -1.68 -2.14 -0.43
CA LEU A 110 -0.73 -1.36 0.34
C LEU A 110 -1.53 -0.51 1.33
N ALA A 111 -1.53 -0.91 2.59
CA ALA A 111 -2.15 -0.16 3.66
C ALA A 111 -1.17 -0.06 4.82
N ARG A 112 -1.34 1.01 5.61
CA ARG A 112 -0.69 1.35 6.88
C ARG A 112 0.53 0.52 7.22
N PHE A 113 1.71 1.12 7.25
CA PHE A 113 2.73 0.90 8.29
C PHE A 113 3.82 1.99 8.16
N ASP A 114 4.16 2.65 9.28
CA ASP A 114 5.05 3.80 9.46
C ASP A 114 6.28 3.87 8.51
N GLY A 115 6.08 4.37 7.29
CA GLY A 115 7.14 4.48 6.28
C GLY A 115 7.64 3.15 5.72
N ALA A 116 6.83 2.09 5.77
CA ALA A 116 7.19 0.80 5.21
C ALA A 116 7.02 0.75 3.69
N PHE A 117 7.90 -0.02 3.03
CA PHE A 117 7.88 -0.21 1.58
C PHE A 117 7.80 -1.70 1.22
N LEU A 118 6.94 -2.02 0.27
CA LEU A 118 7.02 -3.24 -0.52
C LEU A 118 8.18 -3.06 -1.50
N THR A 119 9.11 -3.99 -1.54
CA THR A 119 10.32 -3.83 -2.34
C THR A 119 10.53 -4.98 -3.31
N THR A 120 11.26 -4.74 -4.40
CA THR A 120 11.65 -5.78 -5.35
C THR A 120 12.97 -5.39 -6.03
N GLY A 121 13.64 -6.40 -6.59
CA GLY A 121 14.86 -6.25 -7.36
C GLY A 121 16.13 -6.49 -6.56
N ALA A 122 17.24 -6.04 -7.14
CA ALA A 122 18.58 -6.24 -6.64
C ALA A 122 19.39 -4.94 -6.62
N GLY A 123 20.43 -4.90 -5.79
CA GLY A 123 21.27 -3.72 -5.59
C GLY A 123 22.12 -3.29 -6.80
N ASP A 124 22.19 -4.15 -7.83
CA ASP A 124 22.95 -3.97 -9.07
C ASP A 124 22.08 -3.60 -10.27
N TRP A 125 20.77 -3.43 -10.09
CA TRP A 125 19.87 -2.94 -11.14
C TRP A 125 20.25 -1.50 -11.53
N THR A 126 20.42 -1.24 -12.82
CA THR A 126 21.02 0.01 -13.32
C THR A 126 20.18 0.73 -14.36
N ASN A 127 19.70 0.00 -15.36
CA ASN A 127 18.90 0.55 -16.47
C ASN A 127 17.59 -0.23 -16.56
N TYR A 128 16.51 0.36 -16.06
CA TYR A 128 15.21 -0.30 -16.02
C TYR A 128 14.05 0.68 -16.18
N ARG A 129 12.96 0.16 -16.75
CA ARG A 129 11.65 0.81 -16.74
C ARG A 129 10.72 -0.01 -15.87
N VAL A 130 10.00 0.67 -14.98
CA VAL A 130 8.89 0.10 -14.21
C VAL A 130 7.59 0.64 -14.74
N ARG A 131 6.61 -0.24 -14.92
CA ARG A 131 5.20 0.10 -15.17
C ARG A 131 4.36 -0.61 -14.13
N MET A 132 3.37 0.08 -13.59
CA MET A 132 2.41 -0.50 -12.66
C MET A 132 1.11 0.27 -12.71
N ASP A 133 0.01 -0.40 -12.44
CA ASP A 133 -1.28 0.24 -12.21
C ASP A 133 -1.42 0.50 -10.71
N VAL A 134 -1.80 1.72 -10.34
CA VAL A 134 -1.98 2.14 -8.95
C VAL A 134 -3.34 2.82 -8.79
N LYS A 135 -4.02 2.51 -7.70
CA LYS A 135 -5.32 3.10 -7.34
C LYS A 135 -5.32 3.55 -5.88
N SER A 136 -5.65 4.81 -5.64
CA SER A 136 -5.88 5.35 -4.30
C SER A 136 -7.31 5.08 -3.83
N LEU A 137 -7.50 4.75 -2.55
CA LEU A 137 -8.80 4.86 -1.88
C LEU A 137 -8.90 6.09 -0.95
N GLY A 138 -7.94 7.00 -1.06
CA GLY A 138 -7.74 8.12 -0.15
C GLY A 138 -8.81 9.21 -0.15
N ASN A 139 -8.66 10.12 0.82
CA ASN A 139 -9.50 11.30 0.99
C ASN A 139 -8.63 12.54 1.24
N PRO A 140 -9.01 13.73 0.74
CA PRO A 140 -8.27 14.98 0.93
C PRO A 140 -8.13 15.48 2.38
N TYR A 141 -8.88 14.93 3.34
CA TYR A 141 -8.74 15.32 4.76
C TYR A 141 -7.43 14.83 5.39
N TRP A 142 -6.72 13.92 4.74
CA TRP A 142 -5.43 13.41 5.16
C TRP A 142 -4.32 14.23 4.54
N GLY A 143 -3.90 15.30 5.21
CA GLY A 143 -2.94 16.28 4.65
C GLY A 143 -1.62 15.69 4.15
N SER A 144 -1.24 14.50 4.63
CA SER A 144 -0.04 13.75 4.18
C SER A 144 -0.31 12.70 3.11
N ALA A 145 -1.54 12.54 2.62
CA ALA A 145 -1.89 11.49 1.66
C ALA A 145 -1.05 11.60 0.38
N GLY A 146 -0.35 10.51 0.06
CA GLY A 146 0.50 10.42 -1.11
C GLY A 146 1.15 9.05 -1.26
N LEU A 147 1.51 8.76 -2.50
CA LEU A 147 2.32 7.63 -2.90
C LEU A 147 3.80 7.92 -2.59
N LEU A 148 4.51 6.94 -2.03
CA LEU A 148 5.96 6.97 -1.91
C LEU A 148 6.58 5.91 -2.80
N LEU A 149 7.57 6.31 -3.58
CA LEU A 149 8.32 5.40 -4.45
C LEU A 149 9.82 5.64 -4.27
N ARG A 150 10.57 4.58 -4.00
CA ARG A 150 12.03 4.60 -3.94
C ARG A 150 12.62 3.93 -5.17
N VAL A 151 13.51 4.64 -5.85
CA VAL A 151 14.36 4.11 -6.93
C VAL A 151 15.82 4.15 -6.51
N PHE A 152 16.65 3.33 -7.13
CA PHE A 152 18.04 3.13 -6.70
C PHE A 152 18.13 2.76 -5.22
N LEU A 153 17.16 1.96 -4.75
CA LEU A 153 17.11 1.50 -3.38
C LEU A 153 18.29 0.54 -3.13
N ASP A 154 19.09 0.80 -2.11
CA ASP A 154 20.19 -0.07 -1.74
C ASP A 154 19.71 -1.31 -0.96
N PRO A 155 20.51 -2.38 -0.88
CA PRO A 155 20.13 -3.59 -0.14
C PRO A 155 19.91 -3.38 1.37
N ALA A 156 20.39 -2.27 1.94
CA ALA A 156 20.17 -1.93 3.34
C ALA A 156 18.94 -1.04 3.56
N GLY A 157 18.31 -0.54 2.49
CA GLY A 157 17.12 0.31 2.56
C GLY A 157 17.40 1.71 3.10
N THR A 158 18.68 2.05 3.22
CA THR A 158 19.19 3.29 3.79
C THR A 158 19.43 4.34 2.72
N ARG A 159 19.57 3.95 1.45
CA ARG A 159 19.88 4.87 0.36
C ARG A 159 18.87 4.68 -0.77
N ALA A 160 18.23 5.77 -1.17
CA ALA A 160 17.37 5.83 -2.34
C ALA A 160 17.12 7.28 -2.80
N LEU A 161 16.60 7.42 -4.02
CA LEU A 161 15.79 8.58 -4.39
C LEU A 161 14.33 8.25 -4.10
N GLU A 162 13.72 9.00 -3.18
CA GLU A 162 12.32 8.85 -2.80
C GLU A 162 11.47 9.93 -3.47
N PHE A 163 10.55 9.49 -4.32
CA PHE A 163 9.53 10.29 -4.96
C PHE A 163 8.25 10.23 -4.13
N TYR A 164 7.77 11.39 -3.72
CA TYR A 164 6.44 11.59 -3.17
C TYR A 164 5.54 12.21 -4.24
N PHE A 165 4.31 11.68 -4.35
CA PHE A 165 3.25 12.28 -5.15
C PHE A 165 1.92 12.21 -4.41
N GLY A 166 1.32 13.36 -4.13
CA GLY A 166 0.11 13.45 -3.32
C GLY A 166 -0.45 14.85 -3.20
N LEU A 167 -1.11 15.14 -2.07
CA LEU A 167 -1.88 16.38 -1.88
C LEU A 167 -1.07 17.66 -1.93
N GLU A 168 0.25 17.61 -1.73
CA GLU A 168 1.14 18.77 -1.82
C GLU A 168 1.94 18.82 -3.14
N GLY A 169 1.51 18.05 -4.14
CA GLY A 169 2.17 17.93 -5.43
C GLY A 169 3.26 16.87 -5.40
N ILE A 170 4.44 17.19 -5.94
CA ILE A 170 5.58 16.28 -6.02
C ILE A 170 6.75 16.78 -5.18
N GLU A 171 7.42 15.84 -4.52
CA GLU A 171 8.73 16.05 -3.92
C GLU A 171 9.66 14.88 -4.29
N LEU A 172 10.90 15.18 -4.67
CA LEU A 172 11.96 14.18 -4.83
C LEU A 172 13.02 14.43 -3.77
N THR A 173 13.30 13.39 -2.99
CA THR A 173 14.15 13.47 -1.80
C THR A 173 15.24 12.41 -1.85
N LYS A 174 16.49 12.84 -1.64
CA LYS A 174 17.60 11.95 -1.33
C LYS A 174 17.43 11.41 0.08
N VAL A 175 17.44 10.09 0.21
CA VAL A 175 17.43 9.40 1.51
C VAL A 175 18.82 8.82 1.74
N LEU A 176 19.42 9.17 2.89
CA LEU A 176 20.74 8.71 3.35
C LEU A 176 20.63 8.34 4.84
N GLY A 177 20.07 7.16 5.12
CA GLY A 177 19.68 6.73 6.45
C GLY A 177 18.60 7.66 7.00
N GLU A 178 18.92 8.33 8.10
CA GLU A 178 18.05 9.31 8.74
C GLU A 178 18.08 10.69 8.05
N GLN A 179 19.13 10.97 7.27
CA GLN A 179 19.24 12.23 6.56
C GLN A 179 18.37 12.22 5.30
N ARG A 180 17.61 13.30 5.14
CA ARG A 180 16.70 13.51 4.02
C ARG A 180 16.95 14.88 3.44
N GLN A 181 17.17 14.95 2.13
CA GLN A 181 17.40 16.20 1.42
C GLN A 181 16.47 16.27 0.21
N VAL A 182 15.59 17.26 0.18
CA VAL A 182 14.79 17.53 -1.01
C VAL A 182 15.69 18.09 -2.11
N VAL A 183 15.61 17.49 -3.29
CA VAL A 183 16.35 17.92 -4.48
C VAL A 183 15.46 18.49 -5.58
N ALA A 184 14.17 18.14 -5.60
CA ALA A 184 13.19 18.75 -6.49
C ALA A 184 11.81 18.84 -5.83
N LYS A 185 11.04 19.87 -6.19
CA LYS A 185 9.63 20.04 -5.82
C LYS A 185 8.82 20.53 -7.02
N ARG A 186 7.56 20.08 -7.12
CA ARG A 186 6.58 20.57 -8.09
C ARG A 186 5.24 20.85 -7.37
N PRO A 187 5.15 21.88 -6.52
CA PRO A 187 3.93 22.19 -5.78
C PRO A 187 2.77 22.59 -6.69
N GLU A 188 3.04 23.06 -7.90
CA GLU A 188 2.02 23.39 -8.90
C GLU A 188 1.24 22.17 -9.40
N LEU A 189 1.74 20.94 -9.16
CA LEU A 189 1.05 19.69 -9.46
C LEU A 189 0.12 19.22 -8.32
N LYS A 190 -0.17 20.09 -7.34
CA LYS A 190 -1.08 19.82 -6.22
C LYS A 190 -2.45 19.32 -6.66
N GLU A 191 -3.05 19.93 -7.69
CA GLU A 191 -4.38 19.49 -8.16
C GLU A 191 -4.33 18.15 -8.89
N THR A 192 -3.23 17.85 -9.61
CA THR A 192 -2.99 16.53 -10.21
C THR A 192 -2.87 15.46 -9.12
N GLY A 193 -2.08 15.73 -8.07
CA GLY A 193 -1.94 14.84 -6.93
C GLY A 193 -3.25 14.66 -6.14
N ARG A 194 -4.01 15.74 -5.94
CA ARG A 194 -5.36 15.67 -5.37
C ARG A 194 -6.28 14.78 -6.21
N GLY A 195 -6.29 14.94 -7.53
CA GLY A 195 -7.07 14.11 -8.45
C GLY A 195 -6.76 12.63 -8.28
N PHE A 196 -5.48 12.27 -8.39
CA PHE A 196 -4.99 10.90 -8.19
C PHE A 196 -5.38 10.29 -6.84
N ILE A 197 -5.35 11.09 -5.76
CA ILE A 197 -5.72 10.59 -4.43
C ILE A 197 -7.24 10.34 -4.32
N MET A 198 -8.05 11.12 -5.02
CA MET A 198 -9.49 11.24 -4.76
C MET A 198 -10.41 10.53 -5.75
N ASP A 199 -10.00 10.37 -7.00
CA ASP A 199 -10.90 9.90 -8.06
C ASP A 199 -11.23 8.40 -7.95
N LYS A 200 -10.43 7.65 -7.19
CA LYS A 200 -10.54 6.19 -6.99
C LYS A 200 -10.45 5.42 -8.31
N MET A 201 -9.74 5.98 -9.28
CA MET A 201 -9.47 5.37 -10.57
C MET A 201 -8.12 4.65 -10.54
N TRP A 202 -7.91 3.78 -11.52
CA TRP A 202 -6.60 3.19 -11.78
C TRP A 202 -5.80 4.12 -12.67
N HIS A 203 -4.55 4.34 -12.31
CA HIS A 203 -3.60 5.12 -13.07
C HIS A 203 -2.39 4.28 -13.41
N ARG A 204 -1.87 4.47 -14.63
CA ARG A 204 -0.63 3.80 -15.06
C ARG A 204 0.54 4.68 -14.68
N LEU A 205 1.28 4.27 -13.65
CA LEU A 205 2.56 4.87 -13.27
C LEU A 205 3.68 4.23 -14.11
N GLU A 206 4.51 5.06 -14.72
CA GLU A 206 5.75 4.64 -15.38
C GLU A 206 6.96 5.36 -14.75
N VAL A 207 8.03 4.59 -14.55
CA VAL A 207 9.28 5.07 -13.97
C VAL A 207 10.42 4.59 -14.85
N THR A 208 11.29 5.48 -15.29
CA THR A 208 12.54 5.13 -15.96
C THR A 208 13.69 5.49 -15.05
N ALA A 209 14.62 4.56 -14.83
CA ALA A 209 15.84 4.77 -14.07
C ALA A 209 17.04 4.28 -14.90
N ARG A 210 18.12 5.08 -14.94
CA ARG A 210 19.33 4.76 -15.71
C ARG A 210 20.59 4.94 -14.88
N ASN A 211 21.65 4.22 -15.25
CA ASN A 211 22.96 4.30 -14.60
C ASN A 211 23.66 5.66 -14.74
N THR A 212 23.18 6.52 -15.63
CA THR A 212 23.61 7.92 -15.71
C THR A 212 23.13 8.74 -14.52
N GLY A 213 22.16 8.23 -13.75
CA GLY A 213 21.43 8.95 -12.70
C GLY A 213 20.14 9.61 -13.19
N GLU A 214 19.77 9.40 -14.46
CA GLU A 214 18.48 9.84 -15.00
C GLU A 214 17.35 9.08 -14.30
N VAL A 215 16.36 9.83 -13.80
CA VAL A 215 15.05 9.30 -13.37
C VAL A 215 13.92 10.11 -14.00
N ARG A 216 12.93 9.41 -14.57
CA ARG A 216 11.67 9.99 -15.07
C ARG A 216 10.50 9.31 -14.41
N PHE A 217 9.55 10.11 -13.94
CA PHE A 217 8.26 9.67 -13.41
C PHE A 217 7.16 10.22 -14.31
N SER A 218 6.25 9.35 -14.74
CA SER A 218 5.08 9.74 -15.53
C SER A 218 3.85 8.97 -15.08
N MET A 219 2.68 9.58 -15.26
CA MET A 219 1.40 8.96 -14.94
C MET A 219 0.42 9.22 -16.07
N ASP A 220 -0.26 8.16 -16.52
CA ASP A 220 -1.22 8.20 -17.63
C ASP A 220 -0.67 8.87 -18.90
N GLY A 221 0.63 8.66 -19.15
CA GLY A 221 1.35 9.24 -20.29
C GLY A 221 1.85 10.68 -20.10
N GLY A 222 1.45 11.37 -19.03
CA GLY A 222 1.95 12.71 -18.67
C GLY A 222 3.22 12.65 -17.83
N GLU A 223 4.25 13.43 -18.19
CA GLU A 223 5.45 13.55 -17.36
C GLU A 223 5.15 14.31 -16.06
N LEU A 224 5.48 13.68 -14.93
CA LEU A 224 5.35 14.24 -13.60
C LEU A 224 6.64 14.93 -13.17
N LEU A 225 7.78 14.25 -13.33
CA LEU A 225 9.09 14.75 -12.95
C LEU A 225 10.21 14.08 -13.76
N PHE A 226 11.17 14.87 -14.20
CA PHE A 226 12.48 14.41 -14.67
C PHE A 226 13.57 14.95 -13.74
N TRP A 227 14.54 14.12 -13.41
CA TRP A 227 15.69 14.50 -12.60
C TRP A 227 16.95 13.76 -13.06
N GLN A 228 18.10 14.42 -12.89
CA GLN A 228 19.41 13.87 -13.19
C GLN A 228 20.26 13.91 -11.91
N ASP A 229 20.42 12.76 -11.26
CA ASP A 229 21.16 12.68 -10.01
C ASP A 229 22.65 12.35 -10.23
N PRO A 230 23.59 13.00 -9.54
CA PRO A 230 25.01 12.66 -9.66
C PRO A 230 25.42 11.39 -8.90
N ASP A 231 24.70 11.04 -7.82
CA ASP A 231 25.15 10.12 -6.77
C ASP A 231 24.46 8.76 -6.83
N PHE A 232 23.20 8.72 -7.26
CA PHE A 232 22.39 7.48 -7.33
C PHE A 232 22.35 6.93 -8.76
N ARG A 233 22.78 5.67 -8.94
CA ARG A 233 22.95 5.05 -10.27
C ARG A 233 22.53 3.59 -10.36
N GLN A 234 22.26 2.95 -9.22
CA GLN A 234 21.88 1.55 -9.18
C GLN A 234 21.07 1.24 -7.92
N GLY A 235 20.26 0.20 -7.99
CA GLY A 235 19.47 -0.32 -6.89
C GLY A 235 18.07 -0.73 -7.31
N GLY A 236 17.38 -1.39 -6.40
CA GLY A 236 16.02 -1.88 -6.62
C GLY A 236 14.96 -0.80 -6.47
N LEU A 237 13.73 -1.27 -6.27
CA LEU A 237 12.54 -0.44 -6.11
C LEU A 237 11.90 -0.66 -4.74
N GLY A 238 11.33 0.38 -4.16
CA GLY A 238 10.37 0.30 -3.06
C GLY A 238 9.11 1.10 -3.35
N LEU A 239 7.95 0.60 -2.95
CA LEU A 239 6.66 1.30 -3.02
C LEU A 239 5.99 1.31 -1.65
N GLY A 240 5.53 2.48 -1.22
CA GLY A 240 4.99 2.70 0.11
C GLY A 240 3.88 3.76 0.12
N VAL A 241 3.34 3.99 1.31
CA VAL A 241 2.24 4.91 1.57
C VAL A 241 2.71 5.94 2.59
N HIS A 242 2.47 7.23 2.34
CA HIS A 242 2.88 8.27 3.29
C HIS A 242 1.93 8.37 4.50
N ASP A 243 0.63 8.18 4.32
CA ASP A 243 -0.37 8.43 5.36
C ASP A 243 -0.94 7.14 5.97
N PRO A 244 -1.11 7.04 7.30
CA PRO A 244 -1.55 5.82 7.98
C PRO A 244 -2.97 5.37 7.60
N ASP A 245 -3.85 6.29 7.20
CA ASP A 245 -5.23 5.96 6.83
C ASP A 245 -5.39 5.73 5.32
N LEU A 246 -4.33 5.98 4.55
CA LEU A 246 -4.32 5.78 3.11
C LEU A 246 -4.13 4.31 2.72
N VAL A 247 -4.86 3.93 1.69
CA VAL A 247 -4.79 2.61 1.06
C VAL A 247 -4.55 2.81 -0.43
N PHE A 248 -3.55 2.11 -0.94
CA PHE A 248 -3.33 1.92 -2.37
C PHE A 248 -3.56 0.47 -2.77
N TYR A 249 -4.05 0.28 -3.99
CA TYR A 249 -3.92 -0.97 -4.71
C TYR A 249 -2.82 -0.86 -5.75
N LEU A 250 -2.04 -1.94 -5.90
CA LEU A 250 -1.05 -2.12 -6.95
C LEU A 250 -1.41 -3.36 -7.77
N ASP A 251 -1.35 -3.20 -9.09
CA ASP A 251 -1.53 -4.29 -10.05
C ASP A 251 -0.60 -4.13 -11.28
N ASN A 252 -0.48 -5.18 -12.10
CA ASN A 252 0.26 -5.22 -13.38
C ASN A 252 1.68 -4.64 -13.30
N LEU A 253 2.46 -5.09 -12.30
CA LEU A 253 3.84 -4.64 -12.12
C LEU A 253 4.72 -5.27 -13.19
N GLU A 254 5.35 -4.44 -14.01
CA GLU A 254 6.28 -4.84 -15.05
C GLU A 254 7.59 -4.06 -14.87
N VAL A 255 8.70 -4.79 -14.76
CA VAL A 255 10.06 -4.22 -14.73
C VAL A 255 10.84 -4.79 -15.90
N THR A 256 11.18 -3.91 -16.83
CA THR A 256 11.90 -4.26 -18.07
C THR A 256 13.30 -3.67 -18.07
N PRO A 257 14.31 -4.42 -18.53
CA PRO A 257 15.64 -3.85 -18.74
C PRO A 257 15.60 -2.83 -19.88
N LEU A 258 16.37 -1.75 -19.73
CA LEU A 258 16.59 -0.78 -20.79
C LEU A 258 18.00 -0.95 -21.34
N SER A 259 18.14 -0.83 -22.67
CA SER A 259 19.45 -0.72 -23.30
C SER A 259 20.21 0.48 -22.71
N GLU A 260 21.53 0.35 -22.63
CA GLU A 260 22.40 1.48 -22.29
C GLU A 260 22.08 2.66 -23.24
N PRO A 261 22.09 3.90 -22.72
CA PRO A 261 21.99 5.06 -23.57
C PRO A 261 23.11 5.00 -24.61
N SER A 262 22.78 5.18 -25.89
CA SER A 262 23.79 5.28 -26.95
C SER A 262 24.79 6.36 -26.53
N LYS A 263 26.07 5.99 -26.41
CA LYS A 263 27.14 6.98 -26.36
C LYS A 263 27.11 7.68 -27.71
N ALA A 264 26.68 8.94 -27.74
CA ALA A 264 26.81 9.74 -28.95
C ALA A 264 28.27 9.65 -29.44
N PRO A 265 28.50 9.45 -30.75
CA PRO A 265 29.83 9.31 -31.31
C PRO A 265 30.71 10.54 -31.08
#